data_AF-A0A941JSI8-F1
#
_entry.id   AF-A0A941JSI8-F1
#
_cell.length_a   1.000
_cell.length_b   1.000
_cell.length_c   1.000
_cell.angle_alpha   90.00
_cell.angle_beta   90.00
_cell.angle_gamma   90.00
#
_symmetry.space_group_name_H-M   'P 1'
#
loop_
_entity.id
_entity.type
_entity.pdbx_description
1 polymer ?
#
loop_
_entity_poly.entity_id
_entity_poly.type
_entity_poly.pdbx_seq_one_letter_code
_entity_poly.pdbx_strand_id
1 'polypeptide(L)'
;MEAIIFIIMLLITVLFEAAIPFLIRKTVVFGVSVPSTQIKHPQISTYKKRYSLFVIIPSILSIVAYCIWQAANNIQADQVAIIGTSLLFGMLFWSLSLYFYFHGKMLWLKRDNKWEEQLKEVNVTELGVRQKDEMLPWYVFIIPMIITVGFLLFTITQYHILPAEIPVHWGPDGKPDRFTTKTPLSAVTLLLVLLTMQIMFLGINIATKKSGIKMIANNKQASKHRQLKYRKYSSWFSFLTSIAVTVLFILLQLTTLYNNIFSDYLLFLIPILITVLILIGTILFTIKGRKTKSWVGWKGTPHTRNLFF
;
A
#
# COMPACT_ATOMS: atom_id res chain seq x y z
N MET A 1 -22.35 18.92 5.94
CA MET A 1 -21.00 18.38 6.25
C MET A 1 -20.71 17.10 5.48
N GLU A 2 -21.63 16.13 5.49
CA GLU A 2 -21.47 14.83 4.83
C GLU A 2 -21.16 14.90 3.33
N ALA A 3 -21.87 15.74 2.57
CA ALA A 3 -21.60 15.90 1.14
C ALA A 3 -20.19 16.40 0.82
N ILE A 4 -19.64 17.28 1.67
CA ILE A 4 -18.27 17.78 1.52
C ILE A 4 -17.28 16.62 1.68
N ILE A 5 -17.53 15.72 2.63
CA ILE A 5 -16.70 14.52 2.84
C ILE A 5 -16.73 13.64 1.58
N PHE A 6 -17.91 13.36 1.02
CA PHE A 6 -18.02 12.56 -0.21
C PHE A 6 -17.35 13.22 -1.41
N ILE A 7 -17.52 14.53 -1.61
CA ILE A 7 -16.86 15.26 -2.69
C ILE A 7 -15.34 15.15 -2.56
N ILE A 8 -14.79 15.34 -1.35
CA ILE A 8 -13.36 15.17 -1.08
C ILE A 8 -12.92 13.74 -1.38
N MET A 9 -13.67 12.73 -0.93
CA MET A 9 -13.36 11.31 -1.20
C MET A 9 -13.35 11.00 -2.69
N LEU A 10 -14.33 11.51 -3.46
CA LEU A 10 -14.41 11.33 -4.90
C LEU A 10 -13.22 12.00 -5.61
N LEU A 11 -12.88 13.25 -5.25
CA LEU A 11 -11.73 13.96 -5.82
C LEU A 11 -10.41 13.22 -5.57
N ILE A 12 -10.20 12.75 -4.33
CA ILE A 12 -9.02 11.96 -3.98
C ILE A 12 -8.98 10.67 -4.79
N THR A 13 -10.11 9.97 -4.92
CA THR A 13 -10.20 8.72 -5.68
C THR A 13 -9.81 8.93 -7.15
N VAL A 14 -10.38 9.94 -7.80
CA VAL A 14 -10.06 10.28 -9.20
C VAL A 14 -8.59 10.63 -9.39
N LEU A 15 -8.02 11.41 -8.46
CA LEU A 15 -6.61 11.78 -8.48
C LEU A 15 -5.71 10.53 -8.46
N PHE A 16 -5.99 9.59 -7.55
CA PHE A 16 -5.19 8.37 -7.44
C PHE A 16 -5.36 7.46 -8.63
N GLU A 17 -6.60 7.19 -9.06
CA GLU A 17 -6.90 6.33 -10.20
C GLU A 17 -6.25 6.83 -11.49
N ALA A 18 -6.39 8.11 -11.80
CA ALA A 18 -5.78 8.70 -12.98
C ALA A 18 -4.25 8.68 -12.92
N ALA A 19 -3.65 8.70 -11.72
CA ALA A 19 -2.21 8.66 -11.52
C ALA A 19 -1.61 7.24 -11.58
N ILE A 20 -2.40 6.17 -11.38
CA ILE A 20 -1.95 4.76 -11.39
C ILE A 20 -0.92 4.43 -12.49
N PRO A 21 -1.17 4.70 -13.79
CA PRO A 21 -0.25 4.33 -14.86
C PRO A 21 1.12 5.05 -14.80
N PHE A 22 1.21 6.15 -14.05
CA PHE A 22 2.42 6.94 -13.88
C PHE A 22 3.15 6.62 -12.57
N LEU A 23 2.42 6.17 -11.55
CA LEU A 23 2.97 5.77 -10.26
C LEU A 23 3.62 4.37 -10.29
N ILE A 24 3.09 3.46 -11.11
CA ILE A 24 3.63 2.10 -11.27
C ILE A 24 5.02 2.15 -11.94
N ARG A 25 5.85 1.12 -11.67
CA ARG A 25 7.18 0.93 -12.29
C ARG A 25 7.12 1.10 -13.81
N LYS A 26 8.03 1.91 -14.38
CA LYS A 26 8.09 2.19 -15.83
C LYS A 26 8.16 0.96 -16.75
N THR A 27 8.69 -0.16 -16.26
CA THR A 27 8.83 -1.44 -17.00
C THR A 27 7.58 -2.32 -16.91
N VAL A 28 6.54 -1.89 -16.17
CA VAL A 28 5.27 -2.61 -16.04
C VAL A 28 4.16 -1.61 -16.35
N VAL A 29 3.48 -1.81 -17.48
CA VAL A 29 2.43 -0.89 -17.96
C VAL A 29 1.14 -1.67 -18.04
N PHE A 30 0.12 -1.25 -17.28
CA PHE A 30 -1.16 -1.97 -17.12
C PHE A 30 -0.95 -3.46 -16.84
N GLY A 31 0.01 -3.82 -15.96
CA GLY A 31 0.32 -5.22 -15.63
C GLY A 31 1.16 -5.98 -16.67
N VAL A 32 1.43 -5.41 -17.84
CA VAL A 32 2.25 -6.04 -18.89
C VAL A 32 3.71 -5.61 -18.74
N SER A 33 4.64 -6.58 -18.76
CA SER A 33 6.08 -6.30 -18.67
C SER A 33 6.63 -5.80 -20.00
N VAL A 34 7.36 -4.68 -19.97
CA VAL A 34 7.97 -4.02 -21.12
C VAL A 34 9.51 -4.02 -20.97
N PRO A 35 10.27 -4.43 -21.99
CA PRO A 35 11.73 -4.35 -21.99
C PRO A 35 12.24 -2.94 -21.73
N SER A 36 13.39 -2.81 -21.05
CA SER A 36 13.93 -1.49 -20.68
C SER A 36 14.28 -0.60 -21.87
N THR A 37 14.63 -1.21 -23.00
CA THR A 37 14.92 -0.55 -24.29
C THR A 37 13.67 0.09 -24.91
N GLN A 38 12.49 -0.48 -24.64
CA GLN A 38 11.22 -0.09 -25.28
C GLN A 38 10.30 0.75 -24.38
N ILE A 39 10.76 1.16 -23.18
CA ILE A 39 9.97 2.00 -22.26
C ILE A 39 9.50 3.31 -22.90
N LYS A 40 10.31 3.88 -23.82
CA LYS A 40 10.01 5.14 -24.52
C LYS A 40 9.15 4.95 -25.76
N HIS A 41 8.64 3.74 -26.04
CA HIS A 41 7.80 3.50 -27.21
C HIS A 41 6.59 4.45 -27.21
N PRO A 42 6.33 5.20 -28.30
CA PRO A 42 5.38 6.31 -28.31
C PRO A 42 3.97 5.86 -27.90
N GLN A 43 3.53 4.68 -28.34
CA GLN A 43 2.20 4.15 -28.02
C GLN A 43 1.97 3.92 -26.52
N ILE A 44 3.02 3.60 -25.75
CA ILE A 44 2.92 3.41 -24.29
C ILE A 44 2.50 4.73 -23.64
N SER A 45 3.15 5.84 -24.02
CA SER A 45 2.82 7.15 -23.47
C SER A 45 1.39 7.58 -23.83
N THR A 46 0.95 7.26 -25.05
CA THR A 46 -0.40 7.52 -25.53
C THR A 46 -1.45 6.74 -24.74
N TYR A 47 -1.22 5.45 -24.46
CA TYR A 47 -2.15 4.64 -23.67
C TYR A 47 -2.30 5.15 -22.24
N LYS A 48 -1.19 5.53 -21.60
CA LYS A 48 -1.24 6.10 -20.24
C LYS A 48 -2.03 7.40 -20.21
N LYS A 49 -1.77 8.32 -21.15
CA LYS A 49 -2.49 9.60 -21.25
C LYS A 49 -3.98 9.39 -21.52
N ARG A 50 -4.33 8.50 -22.47
CA ARG A 50 -5.73 8.21 -22.81
C ARG A 50 -6.48 7.58 -21.64
N TYR A 51 -5.88 6.62 -20.93
CA TYR A 51 -6.47 6.07 -19.72
C TYR A 51 -6.77 7.16 -18.70
N SER A 52 -5.79 8.00 -18.34
CA SER A 52 -5.99 9.05 -17.35
C SER A 52 -7.02 10.07 -17.81
N LEU A 53 -7.08 10.40 -19.10
CA LEU A 53 -8.10 11.28 -19.65
C LEU A 53 -9.52 10.67 -19.54
N PHE A 54 -9.67 9.38 -19.84
CA PHE A 54 -10.93 8.66 -19.75
C PHE A 54 -11.35 8.31 -18.32
N VAL A 55 -10.45 8.44 -17.35
CA VAL A 55 -10.79 8.43 -15.92
C VAL A 55 -11.21 9.84 -15.47
N ILE A 56 -10.39 10.86 -15.76
CA ILE A 56 -10.62 12.22 -15.26
C ILE A 56 -11.90 12.83 -15.85
N ILE A 57 -12.09 12.81 -17.18
CA ILE A 57 -13.21 13.53 -17.80
C ILE A 57 -14.56 13.01 -17.29
N PRO A 58 -14.87 11.69 -17.38
CA PRO A 58 -16.15 11.19 -16.90
C PRO A 58 -16.32 11.41 -15.39
N SER A 59 -15.28 11.19 -14.59
CA SER A 59 -15.40 11.35 -13.15
C SER A 59 -15.60 12.80 -12.71
N ILE A 60 -14.94 13.77 -13.35
CA ILE A 60 -15.20 15.19 -13.05
C ILE A 60 -16.61 15.58 -13.47
N LEU A 61 -17.09 15.13 -14.64
CA LEU A 61 -18.47 15.36 -15.06
C LEU A 61 -19.48 14.76 -14.07
N SER A 62 -19.22 13.54 -13.60
CA SER A 62 -20.03 12.88 -12.56
C SER A 62 -20.03 13.64 -11.23
N ILE A 63 -18.89 14.17 -10.78
CA ILE A 63 -18.81 14.99 -9.56
C ILE A 63 -19.59 16.29 -9.74
N VAL A 64 -19.46 16.96 -10.88
CA VAL A 64 -20.21 18.19 -11.18
C VAL A 64 -21.72 17.91 -11.21
N ALA A 65 -22.15 16.83 -11.87
CA ALA A 65 -23.54 16.41 -11.90
C ALA A 65 -24.07 16.11 -10.49
N TYR A 66 -23.28 15.45 -9.65
CA TYR A 66 -23.61 15.19 -8.25
C TYR A 66 -23.77 16.49 -7.45
N CYS A 67 -22.87 17.47 -7.61
CA CYS A 67 -22.97 18.77 -6.96
C CYS A 67 -24.21 19.57 -7.41
N ILE A 68 -24.52 19.57 -8.72
CA ILE A 68 -25.70 20.25 -9.26
C ILE A 68 -26.97 19.59 -8.74
N TRP A 69 -27.05 18.25 -8.81
CA TRP A 69 -28.16 17.49 -8.25
C TRP A 69 -28.34 17.80 -6.77
N GLN A 70 -27.25 17.94 -6.03
CA GLN A 70 -27.29 18.29 -4.62
C GLN A 70 -27.82 19.70 -4.38
N ALA A 71 -27.35 20.68 -5.14
CA ALA A 71 -27.78 22.07 -4.99
C ALA A 71 -29.26 22.29 -5.38
N ALA A 72 -29.78 21.48 -6.31
CA ALA A 72 -31.14 21.60 -6.81
C ALA A 72 -32.21 20.97 -5.90
N ASN A 73 -31.82 20.12 -4.95
CA ASN A 73 -32.76 19.35 -4.12
C ASN A 73 -32.46 19.52 -2.63
N ASN A 74 -33.50 19.68 -1.80
CA ASN A 74 -33.36 19.61 -0.33
C ASN A 74 -33.24 18.13 0.09
N ILE A 75 -32.02 17.61 0.05
CA ILE A 75 -31.74 16.18 0.19
C ILE A 75 -31.48 15.80 1.66
N GLN A 76 -32.03 14.65 2.07
CA GLN A 76 -31.75 14.04 3.37
C GLN A 76 -30.35 13.39 3.41
N ALA A 77 -29.71 13.39 4.59
CA ALA A 77 -28.38 12.81 4.84
C ALA A 77 -28.19 11.40 4.23
N ASP A 78 -29.18 10.52 4.42
CA ASP A 78 -29.12 9.12 3.94
C ASP A 78 -29.02 9.03 2.41
N GLN A 79 -29.72 9.90 1.69
CA GLN A 79 -29.71 9.92 0.23
C GLN A 79 -28.36 10.42 -0.31
N VAL A 80 -27.75 11.42 0.35
CA VAL A 80 -26.40 11.90 0.03
C VAL A 80 -25.39 10.75 0.17
N ALA A 81 -25.49 9.99 1.26
CA ALA A 81 -24.60 8.88 1.54
C ALA A 81 -24.75 7.73 0.54
N ILE A 82 -25.98 7.31 0.22
CA ILE A 82 -26.24 6.21 -0.72
C ILE A 82 -25.75 6.57 -2.12
N ILE A 83 -26.10 7.75 -2.62
CA ILE A 83 -25.74 8.17 -3.98
C ILE A 83 -24.24 8.47 -4.07
N GLY A 84 -23.67 9.15 -3.08
CA GLY A 84 -22.23 9.42 -3.01
C GLY A 84 -21.40 8.13 -3.00
N THR A 85 -21.83 7.14 -2.21
CA THR A 85 -21.19 5.82 -2.16
C THR A 85 -21.35 5.07 -3.48
N SER A 86 -22.55 5.07 -4.07
CA SER A 86 -22.82 4.42 -5.36
C SER A 86 -21.97 5.02 -6.48
N LEU A 87 -21.81 6.34 -6.48
CA LEU A 87 -20.98 7.05 -7.45
C LEU A 87 -19.50 6.68 -7.30
N LEU A 88 -19.01 6.58 -6.06
CA LEU A 88 -17.65 6.18 -5.76
C LEU A 88 -17.35 4.77 -6.28
N PHE A 89 -18.25 3.81 -6.05
CA PHE A 89 -18.14 2.47 -6.63
C PHE A 89 -18.23 2.49 -8.16
N GLY A 90 -19.12 3.29 -8.74
CA GLY A 90 -19.24 3.46 -10.19
C GLY A 90 -17.92 3.91 -10.83
N MET A 91 -17.25 4.91 -10.24
CA MET A 91 -15.93 5.37 -10.69
C MET A 91 -14.86 4.28 -10.59
N LEU A 92 -14.82 3.57 -9.46
CA LEU A 92 -13.88 2.45 -9.26
C LEU A 92 -14.05 1.37 -10.32
N PHE A 93 -15.29 0.93 -10.58
CA PHE A 93 -15.57 -0.10 -11.59
C PHE A 93 -15.28 0.39 -13.01
N TRP A 94 -15.57 1.66 -13.30
CA TRP A 94 -15.23 2.27 -14.58
C TRP A 94 -13.71 2.29 -14.83
N SER A 95 -12.95 2.79 -13.86
CA SER A 95 -11.49 2.85 -13.91
C SER A 95 -10.86 1.47 -14.02
N LEU A 96 -11.39 0.48 -13.29
CA LEU A 96 -10.98 -0.91 -13.37
C LEU A 96 -11.23 -1.49 -14.78
N SER A 97 -12.41 -1.23 -15.35
CA SER A 97 -12.76 -1.68 -16.71
C SER A 97 -11.81 -1.09 -17.76
N LEU A 98 -11.51 0.21 -17.66
CA LEU A 98 -10.52 0.86 -18.51
C LEU A 98 -9.13 0.25 -18.33
N TYR A 99 -8.75 -0.09 -17.10
CA TYR A 99 -7.46 -0.73 -16.82
C TYR A 99 -7.34 -2.06 -17.57
N PHE A 100 -8.38 -2.91 -17.54
CA PHE A 100 -8.42 -4.17 -18.29
C PHE A 100 -8.42 -3.95 -19.80
N TYR A 101 -9.13 -2.94 -20.30
CA TYR A 101 -9.10 -2.59 -21.72
C TYR A 101 -7.68 -2.25 -22.20
N PHE A 102 -6.97 -1.38 -21.48
CA PHE A 102 -5.58 -1.02 -21.83
C PHE A 102 -4.57 -2.13 -21.55
N HIS A 103 -4.85 -3.03 -20.59
CA HIS A 103 -4.09 -4.27 -20.43
C HIS A 103 -4.14 -5.12 -21.70
N GLY A 104 -5.34 -5.32 -22.27
CA GLY A 104 -5.52 -6.02 -23.54
C GLY A 104 -4.77 -5.38 -24.71
N LYS A 105 -4.84 -4.05 -24.84
CA LYS A 105 -4.07 -3.30 -25.86
C LYS A 105 -2.56 -3.45 -25.68
N MET A 106 -2.07 -3.43 -24.44
CA MET A 106 -0.66 -3.66 -24.12
C MET A 106 -0.21 -5.09 -24.44
N LEU A 107 -1.06 -6.10 -24.24
CA LEU A 107 -0.76 -7.49 -24.63
C LEU A 107 -0.62 -7.62 -26.14
N TRP A 108 -1.51 -6.98 -26.91
CA TRP A 108 -1.41 -6.96 -28.36
C TRP A 108 -0.12 -6.29 -28.83
N LEU A 109 0.20 -5.12 -28.27
CA LEU A 109 1.44 -4.40 -28.59
C LEU A 109 2.71 -5.21 -28.29
N LYS A 110 2.70 -5.93 -27.16
CA LYS A 110 3.80 -6.82 -26.75
C LYS A 110 4.03 -7.94 -27.77
N ARG A 111 2.96 -8.53 -28.31
CA ARG A 111 3.02 -9.61 -29.31
C ARG A 111 3.53 -9.08 -30.65
N ASP A 112 2.99 -7.96 -31.11
CA ASP A 112 3.35 -7.32 -32.37
C ASP A 112 4.85 -6.97 -32.43
N ASN A 113 5.40 -6.46 -31.32
CA ASN A 113 6.81 -6.10 -31.22
C ASN A 113 7.72 -7.23 -30.71
N LYS A 114 7.21 -8.46 -30.57
CA LYS A 114 7.95 -9.65 -30.09
C LYS A 114 8.78 -9.42 -28.82
N TRP A 115 8.27 -8.63 -27.87
CA TRP A 115 9.00 -8.29 -26.64
C TRP A 115 9.30 -9.50 -25.73
N GLU A 116 8.71 -10.66 -26.00
CA GLU A 116 8.92 -11.89 -25.24
C GLU A 116 10.33 -12.47 -25.41
N GLU A 117 10.90 -12.35 -26.60
CA GLU A 117 12.24 -12.87 -26.90
C GLU A 117 13.31 -12.10 -26.09
N GLN A 118 13.16 -10.78 -25.98
CA GLN A 118 14.02 -9.91 -25.19
C GLN A 118 13.90 -10.13 -23.67
N LEU A 119 12.78 -10.70 -23.20
CA LEU A 119 12.52 -10.99 -21.79
C LEU A 119 13.02 -12.38 -21.37
N LYS A 120 13.05 -13.36 -22.29
CA LYS A 120 13.48 -14.75 -21.99
C LYS A 120 14.96 -14.86 -21.60
N GLU A 121 15.83 -14.07 -22.22
CA GLU A 121 17.29 -14.08 -21.96
C GLU A 121 17.66 -13.68 -20.51
N VAL A 122 16.71 -13.06 -19.79
CA VAL A 122 16.91 -12.54 -18.43
C VAL A 122 16.68 -13.60 -17.34
N ASN A 123 15.96 -14.68 -17.64
CA ASN A 123 15.39 -15.59 -16.65
C ASN A 123 16.22 -16.88 -16.43
N VAL A 124 17.55 -16.77 -16.42
CA VAL A 124 18.42 -17.91 -16.08
C VAL A 124 18.57 -17.96 -14.56
N THR A 125 17.90 -18.96 -13.97
CA THR A 125 17.79 -19.21 -12.53
C THR A 125 19.08 -19.81 -11.98
N GLU A 126 19.93 -18.98 -11.37
CA GLU A 126 20.95 -19.48 -10.44
C GLU A 126 20.29 -19.88 -9.11
N LEU A 127 20.18 -21.18 -8.85
CA LEU A 127 19.71 -21.74 -7.57
C LEU A 127 20.50 -21.21 -6.35
N GLY A 128 21.75 -20.79 -6.53
CA GLY A 128 22.60 -20.21 -5.47
C GLY A 128 22.19 -18.82 -4.96
N VAL A 129 21.23 -18.13 -5.59
CA VAL A 129 20.75 -16.82 -5.12
C VAL A 129 19.97 -16.95 -3.81
N ARG A 130 19.22 -18.05 -3.63
CA ARG A 130 18.31 -18.26 -2.51
C ARG A 130 19.04 -18.46 -1.17
N GLN A 131 20.26 -18.98 -1.21
CA GLN A 131 21.10 -19.17 -0.01
C GLN A 131 21.58 -17.85 0.59
N LYS A 132 21.57 -16.75 -0.18
CA LYS A 132 22.01 -15.41 0.26
C LYS A 132 20.84 -14.51 0.69
N ASP A 133 19.63 -15.07 0.87
CA ASP A 133 18.45 -14.30 1.28
C ASP A 133 18.43 -14.10 2.81
N GLU A 134 18.72 -12.87 3.22
CA GLU A 134 18.82 -12.44 4.62
C GLU A 134 17.49 -11.87 5.17
N MET A 135 16.34 -12.27 4.59
CA MET A 135 15.02 -11.96 5.15
C MET A 135 14.88 -12.51 6.57
N LEU A 136 14.15 -11.79 7.43
CA LEU A 136 13.89 -12.24 8.79
C LEU A 136 13.18 -13.60 8.76
N PRO A 137 13.58 -14.52 9.65
CA PRO A 137 12.88 -15.78 9.78
C PRO A 137 11.45 -15.56 10.26
N TRP A 138 10.54 -16.42 9.80
CA TRP A 138 9.10 -16.26 10.03
C TRP A 138 8.74 -16.27 11.52
N TYR A 139 9.46 -17.04 12.34
CA TYR A 139 9.19 -17.17 13.78
C TYR A 139 9.37 -15.85 14.56
N VAL A 140 10.14 -14.90 14.04
CA VAL A 140 10.33 -13.58 14.68
C VAL A 140 9.01 -12.80 14.70
N PHE A 141 8.14 -12.99 13.71
CA PHE A 141 6.82 -12.37 13.64
C PHE A 141 5.83 -12.96 14.66
N ILE A 142 6.16 -14.08 15.30
CA ILE A 142 5.35 -14.66 16.38
C ILE A 142 5.51 -13.86 17.69
N ILE A 143 6.62 -13.14 17.87
CA ILE A 143 6.87 -12.33 19.08
C ILE A 143 5.74 -11.32 19.34
N PRO A 144 5.38 -10.41 18.40
CA PRO A 144 4.27 -9.49 18.63
C PRO A 144 2.91 -10.22 18.73
N MET A 145 2.75 -11.40 18.11
CA MET A 145 1.53 -12.20 18.23
C MET A 145 1.33 -12.77 19.63
N ILE A 146 2.41 -13.23 20.28
CA ILE A 146 2.36 -13.71 21.67
C ILE A 146 1.89 -12.58 22.59
N ILE A 147 2.37 -11.35 22.39
CA ILE A 147 1.92 -10.18 23.15
C ILE A 147 0.42 -9.96 22.97
N THR A 148 -0.08 -9.98 21.72
CA THR A 148 -1.51 -9.83 21.42
C THR A 148 -2.36 -10.92 22.07
N VAL A 149 -1.94 -12.18 21.96
CA VAL A 149 -2.64 -13.33 22.56
C VAL A 149 -2.64 -13.22 24.08
N GLY A 150 -1.51 -12.80 24.68
CA GLY A 150 -1.43 -12.53 26.12
C GLY A 150 -2.43 -11.47 26.57
N PHE A 151 -2.52 -10.35 25.84
CA PHE A 151 -3.52 -9.31 26.13
C PHE A 151 -4.95 -9.75 25.86
N LEU A 152 -5.17 -10.64 24.89
CA LEU A 152 -6.48 -11.20 24.58
C LEU A 152 -6.96 -12.06 25.75
N LEU A 153 -6.12 -12.97 26.23
CA LEU A 153 -6.40 -13.78 27.41
C LEU A 153 -6.59 -12.91 28.66
N PHE A 154 -5.72 -11.91 28.85
CA PHE A 154 -5.84 -10.96 29.96
C PHE A 154 -7.19 -10.22 29.93
N THR A 155 -7.59 -9.67 28.77
CA THR A 155 -8.87 -8.98 28.61
C THR A 155 -10.05 -9.90 28.93
N ILE A 156 -10.00 -11.17 28.55
CA ILE A 156 -11.04 -12.15 28.87
C ILE A 156 -11.13 -12.35 30.40
N THR A 157 -10.00 -12.49 31.10
CA THR A 157 -10.01 -12.60 32.57
C THR A 157 -10.54 -11.33 33.25
N GLN A 158 -10.28 -10.18 32.65
CA GLN A 158 -10.72 -8.86 33.12
C GLN A 158 -12.07 -8.44 32.54
N TYR A 159 -12.83 -9.36 31.93
CA TYR A 159 -14.07 -9.00 31.25
C TYR A 159 -15.08 -8.33 32.19
N HIS A 160 -15.10 -8.72 33.46
CA HIS A 160 -16.01 -8.18 34.46
C HIS A 160 -15.78 -6.69 34.78
N ILE A 161 -14.52 -6.22 34.77
CA ILE A 161 -14.18 -4.82 35.07
C ILE A 161 -14.38 -3.86 33.88
N LEU A 162 -14.56 -4.39 32.66
CA LEU A 162 -14.75 -3.56 31.47
C LEU A 162 -16.02 -2.70 31.58
N PRO A 163 -15.98 -1.44 31.13
CA PRO A 163 -17.13 -0.54 31.14
C PRO A 163 -18.28 -1.09 30.28
N ALA A 164 -19.52 -0.71 30.61
CA ALA A 164 -20.71 -1.11 29.84
C ALA A 164 -20.67 -0.62 28.38
N GLU A 165 -19.97 0.50 28.15
CA GLU A 165 -19.73 1.08 26.84
C GLU A 165 -18.23 1.10 26.54
N ILE A 166 -17.86 0.59 25.37
CA ILE A 166 -16.47 0.47 24.93
C ILE A 166 -16.22 1.53 23.85
N PRO A 167 -15.18 2.38 23.99
CA PRO A 167 -14.83 3.35 22.97
C PRO A 167 -14.36 2.66 21.68
N VAL A 168 -14.87 3.10 20.54
CA VAL A 168 -14.53 2.58 19.20
C VAL A 168 -14.04 3.66 18.24
N HIS A 169 -14.10 4.93 18.65
CA HIS A 169 -13.58 6.07 17.91
C HIS A 169 -13.15 7.15 18.89
N TRP A 170 -12.12 7.91 18.50
CA TRP A 170 -11.57 9.02 19.28
C TRP A 170 -11.54 10.26 18.39
N GLY A 171 -12.00 11.38 18.95
CA GLY A 171 -12.01 12.67 18.31
C GLY A 171 -10.62 13.32 18.23
N PRO A 172 -10.51 14.48 17.55
CA PRO A 172 -9.25 15.23 17.41
C PRO A 172 -8.72 15.80 18.73
N ASP A 173 -9.55 15.83 19.77
CA ASP A 173 -9.19 16.20 21.14
C ASP A 173 -8.65 15.01 21.96
N GLY A 174 -8.59 13.81 21.35
CA GLY A 174 -8.15 12.59 22.00
C GLY A 174 -9.20 11.94 22.90
N LYS A 175 -10.43 12.48 22.93
CA LYS A 175 -11.52 11.92 23.72
C LYS A 175 -12.33 10.93 22.89
N PRO A 176 -12.82 9.84 23.51
CA PRO A 176 -13.74 8.95 22.82
C PRO A 176 -15.07 9.66 22.54
N ASP A 177 -15.48 9.67 21.28
CA ASP A 177 -16.71 10.32 20.78
C ASP A 177 -17.75 9.32 20.25
N ARG A 178 -17.36 8.05 20.09
CA ARG A 178 -18.25 6.96 19.70
C ARG A 178 -17.96 5.69 20.48
N PHE A 179 -19.03 5.03 20.90
CA PHE A 179 -18.99 3.85 21.75
C PHE A 179 -19.80 2.70 21.17
N THR A 180 -19.51 1.50 21.64
CA THR A 180 -20.28 0.29 21.35
C THR A 180 -20.66 -0.41 22.66
N THR A 181 -21.77 -1.13 22.66
CA THR A 181 -22.20 -1.89 23.83
C THR A 181 -21.24 -3.03 24.13
N LYS A 182 -21.00 -3.27 25.42
CA LYS A 182 -20.16 -4.36 25.90
C LYS A 182 -20.80 -5.71 25.56
N THR A 183 -20.07 -6.49 24.79
CA THR A 183 -20.34 -7.90 24.46
C THR A 183 -19.02 -8.66 24.53
N PRO A 184 -19.03 -9.99 24.67
CA PRO A 184 -17.78 -10.77 24.66
C PRO A 184 -16.93 -10.51 23.41
N LEU A 185 -17.59 -10.28 22.26
CA LEU A 185 -16.91 -9.96 21.01
C LEU A 185 -16.34 -8.54 21.02
N SER A 186 -17.16 -7.52 21.32
CA SER A 186 -16.72 -6.11 21.30
C SER A 186 -15.57 -5.83 22.26
N ALA A 187 -15.49 -6.55 23.39
CA ALA A 187 -14.38 -6.46 24.34
C ALA A 187 -13.01 -6.85 23.77
N VAL A 188 -12.97 -7.77 22.81
CA VAL A 188 -11.73 -8.31 22.24
C VAL A 188 -11.53 -7.93 20.76
N THR A 189 -12.50 -7.27 20.12
CA THR A 189 -12.45 -6.90 18.70
C THR A 189 -11.15 -6.19 18.33
N LEU A 190 -10.70 -5.23 19.15
CA LEU A 190 -9.46 -4.49 18.88
C LEU A 190 -8.25 -5.44 18.78
N LEU A 191 -8.16 -6.42 19.68
CA LEU A 191 -7.09 -7.42 19.70
C LEU A 191 -7.23 -8.46 18.58
N LEU A 192 -8.46 -8.80 18.17
CA LEU A 192 -8.71 -9.66 17.01
C LEU A 192 -8.28 -8.99 15.70
N VAL A 193 -8.55 -7.69 15.55
CA VAL A 193 -8.08 -6.90 14.41
C VAL A 193 -6.55 -6.86 14.39
N LEU A 194 -5.91 -6.60 15.54
CA LEU A 194 -4.45 -6.63 15.66
C LEU A 194 -3.87 -7.99 15.26
N LEU A 195 -4.44 -9.09 15.78
CA LEU A 195 -3.99 -10.44 15.47
C LEU A 195 -4.13 -10.74 13.96
N THR A 196 -5.24 -10.32 13.35
CA THR A 196 -5.45 -10.45 11.90
C THR A 196 -4.37 -9.70 11.11
N MET A 197 -4.06 -8.45 11.48
CA MET A 197 -2.97 -7.69 10.85
C MET A 197 -1.61 -8.38 11.02
N GLN A 198 -1.31 -8.94 12.19
CA GLN A 198 -0.06 -9.66 12.43
C GLN A 198 0.03 -10.95 11.59
N ILE A 199 -1.07 -11.69 11.44
CA ILE A 199 -1.15 -12.85 10.54
C ILE A 199 -0.90 -12.40 9.09
N MET A 200 -1.44 -11.25 8.67
CA MET A 200 -1.16 -10.70 7.34
C MET A 200 0.32 -10.34 7.16
N PHE A 201 0.96 -9.70 8.14
CA PHE A 201 2.40 -9.39 8.08
C PHE A 201 3.26 -10.67 7.98
N LEU A 202 2.95 -11.69 8.77
CA LEU A 202 3.59 -13.00 8.71
C LEU A 202 3.39 -13.65 7.32
N GLY A 203 2.15 -13.66 6.84
CA GLY A 203 1.78 -14.21 5.53
C GLY A 203 2.52 -13.52 4.38
N ILE A 204 2.60 -12.19 4.39
CA ILE A 204 3.35 -11.39 3.42
C ILE A 204 4.85 -11.73 3.47
N ASN A 205 5.43 -11.87 4.67
CA ASN A 205 6.85 -12.22 4.81
C ASN A 205 7.13 -13.64 4.26
N ILE A 206 6.29 -14.63 4.58
CA ILE A 206 6.39 -15.99 4.06
C ILE A 206 6.20 -16.03 2.54
N ALA A 207 5.16 -15.37 2.03
CA ALA A 207 4.86 -15.33 0.61
C ALA A 207 6.00 -14.67 -0.18
N THR A 208 6.54 -13.55 0.34
CA THR A 208 7.71 -12.89 -0.26
C THR A 208 8.92 -13.81 -0.24
N LYS A 209 9.17 -14.51 0.88
CA LYS A 209 10.28 -15.47 0.97
C LYS A 209 10.16 -16.61 -0.04
N LYS A 210 8.94 -17.09 -0.30
CA LYS A 210 8.63 -18.15 -1.27
C LYS A 210 8.59 -17.65 -2.73
N SER A 211 8.35 -16.36 -2.98
CA SER A 211 8.25 -15.81 -4.33
C SER A 211 9.61 -15.82 -5.06
N GLY A 212 9.61 -16.10 -6.37
CA GLY A 212 10.81 -16.07 -7.20
C GLY A 212 11.43 -14.66 -7.35
N ILE A 213 12.76 -14.61 -7.51
CA ILE A 213 13.53 -13.35 -7.64
C ILE A 213 13.58 -12.93 -9.10
N LYS A 214 12.89 -11.83 -9.44
CA LYS A 214 12.91 -11.24 -10.80
C LYS A 214 14.17 -10.39 -11.00
N MET A 215 15.00 -10.76 -11.97
CA MET A 215 16.27 -10.08 -12.32
C MET A 215 16.15 -9.29 -13.63
N ILE A 216 17.06 -8.33 -13.88
CA ILE A 216 17.15 -7.56 -15.14
C ILE A 216 18.42 -8.01 -15.88
N ALA A 217 18.34 -8.31 -17.18
CA ALA A 217 19.44 -8.91 -17.95
C ALA A 217 20.68 -8.04 -18.01
N ASN A 218 20.48 -6.72 -18.12
CA ASN A 218 21.54 -5.78 -18.44
C ASN A 218 22.59 -5.61 -17.31
N ASN A 219 22.35 -6.14 -16.10
CA ASN A 219 23.36 -6.27 -15.03
C ASN A 219 22.92 -7.30 -13.97
N LYS A 220 23.16 -8.59 -14.25
CA LYS A 220 22.70 -9.72 -13.40
C LYS A 220 23.20 -9.62 -11.95
N GLN A 221 24.48 -9.34 -11.72
CA GLN A 221 25.08 -9.30 -10.38
C GLN A 221 24.59 -8.11 -9.53
N ALA A 222 24.54 -6.90 -10.08
CA ALA A 222 24.05 -5.74 -9.35
C ALA A 222 22.53 -5.83 -9.10
N SER A 223 21.76 -6.40 -10.03
CA SER A 223 20.32 -6.66 -9.88
C SER A 223 20.05 -7.65 -8.75
N LYS A 224 20.83 -8.73 -8.67
CA LYS A 224 20.77 -9.75 -7.60
C LYS A 224 20.99 -9.14 -6.22
N HIS A 225 22.11 -8.43 -6.00
CA HIS A 225 22.41 -7.80 -4.72
C HIS A 225 21.32 -6.82 -4.27
N ARG A 226 20.78 -6.07 -5.22
CA ARG A 226 19.70 -5.11 -4.95
C ARG A 226 18.41 -5.80 -4.50
N GLN A 227 18.02 -6.89 -5.16
CA GLN A 227 16.81 -7.62 -4.79
C GLN A 227 16.94 -8.25 -3.40
N LEU A 228 18.10 -8.84 -3.08
CA LEU A 228 18.36 -9.41 -1.75
C LEU A 228 18.32 -8.34 -0.65
N LYS A 229 18.98 -7.19 -0.87
CA LYS A 229 18.89 -6.05 0.06
C LYS A 229 17.47 -5.52 0.22
N TYR A 230 16.72 -5.41 -0.88
CA TYR A 230 15.33 -4.96 -0.84
C TYR A 230 14.47 -5.90 0.00
N ARG A 231 14.61 -7.21 -0.19
CA ARG A 231 13.90 -8.24 0.58
C ARG A 231 14.25 -8.19 2.06
N LYS A 232 15.55 -8.11 2.40
CA LYS A 232 16.03 -7.92 3.78
C LYS A 232 15.38 -6.70 4.43
N TYR A 233 15.55 -5.52 3.84
CA TYR A 233 15.03 -4.28 4.43
C TYR A 233 13.49 -4.23 4.46
N SER A 234 12.81 -4.82 3.46
CA SER A 234 11.35 -4.90 3.46
C SER A 234 10.84 -5.80 4.58
N SER A 235 11.50 -6.93 4.83
CA SER A 235 11.17 -7.85 5.92
C SER A 235 11.37 -7.19 7.29
N TRP A 236 12.52 -6.51 7.49
CA TRP A 236 12.78 -5.72 8.69
C TRP A 236 11.78 -4.58 8.91
N PHE A 237 11.48 -3.82 7.86
CA PHE A 237 10.52 -2.71 7.93
C PHE A 237 9.11 -3.22 8.27
N SER A 238 8.68 -4.32 7.65
CA SER A 238 7.40 -4.97 7.95
C SER A 238 7.35 -5.46 9.39
N PHE A 239 8.43 -6.02 9.93
CA PHE A 239 8.50 -6.46 11.31
C PHE A 239 8.43 -5.28 12.30
N LEU A 240 9.19 -4.21 12.06
CA LEU A 240 9.16 -3.02 12.91
C LEU A 240 7.78 -2.34 12.88
N THR A 241 7.14 -2.30 11.71
CA THR A 241 5.76 -1.81 11.57
C THR A 241 4.79 -2.66 12.39
N SER A 242 4.94 -3.99 12.36
CA SER A 242 4.12 -4.89 13.17
C SER A 242 4.30 -4.63 14.66
N ILE A 243 5.52 -4.39 15.15
CA ILE A 243 5.78 -3.99 16.54
C ILE A 243 5.10 -2.65 16.86
N ALA A 244 5.29 -1.63 16.04
CA ALA A 244 4.72 -0.30 16.28
C ALA A 244 3.18 -0.32 16.34
N VAL A 245 2.54 -1.06 15.44
CA VAL A 245 1.08 -1.27 15.46
C VAL A 245 0.65 -2.06 16.70
N THR A 246 1.43 -3.07 17.12
CA THR A 246 1.17 -3.82 18.36
C THR A 246 1.18 -2.88 19.57
N VAL A 247 2.22 -2.06 19.71
CA VAL A 247 2.31 -1.07 20.80
C VAL A 247 1.10 -0.13 20.79
N LEU A 248 0.74 0.41 19.63
CA LEU A 248 -0.41 1.29 19.48
C LEU A 248 -1.72 0.63 19.96
N PHE A 249 -2.01 -0.57 19.46
CA PHE A 249 -3.27 -1.27 19.78
C PHE A 249 -3.32 -1.72 21.24
N ILE A 250 -2.18 -2.12 21.82
CA ILE A 250 -2.12 -2.46 23.26
C ILE A 250 -2.35 -1.22 24.11
N LEU A 251 -1.78 -0.06 23.76
CA LEU A 251 -2.04 1.19 24.46
C LEU A 251 -3.53 1.56 24.42
N LEU A 252 -4.17 1.44 23.25
CA LEU A 252 -5.61 1.65 23.11
C LEU A 252 -6.42 0.65 23.96
N GLN A 253 -6.05 -0.64 23.95
CA GLN A 253 -6.73 -1.65 24.77
C GLN A 253 -6.62 -1.37 26.28
N LEU A 254 -5.48 -0.87 26.75
CA LEU A 254 -5.28 -0.50 28.15
C LEU A 254 -6.21 0.63 28.59
N THR A 255 -6.51 1.58 27.69
CA THR A 255 -7.45 2.68 28.00
C THR A 255 -8.89 2.21 28.19
N THR A 256 -9.26 1.08 27.56
CA THR A 256 -10.56 0.44 27.75
C THR A 256 -10.63 -0.31 29.09
N LEU A 257 -9.51 -0.89 29.53
CA LEU A 257 -9.44 -1.63 30.80
C LEU A 257 -9.34 -0.72 32.01
N TYR A 258 -8.72 0.44 31.85
CA TYR A 258 -8.44 1.37 32.93
C TYR A 258 -8.67 2.80 32.46
N ASN A 259 -9.64 3.46 33.09
CA ASN A 259 -9.95 4.85 32.80
C ASN A 259 -8.78 5.76 33.18
N ASN A 260 -8.50 6.75 32.34
CA ASN A 260 -7.53 7.83 32.58
C ASN A 260 -6.10 7.38 32.91
N ILE A 261 -5.64 6.22 32.43
CA ILE A 261 -4.20 5.86 32.50
C ILE A 261 -3.35 6.90 31.78
N PHE A 262 -3.79 7.30 30.58
CA PHE A 262 -3.10 8.25 29.73
C PHE A 262 -3.92 9.53 29.62
N SER A 263 -3.24 10.65 29.45
CA SER A 263 -3.92 11.92 29.15
C SER A 263 -4.51 11.89 27.74
N ASP A 264 -5.63 12.60 27.56
CA ASP A 264 -6.32 12.74 26.26
C ASP A 264 -5.34 13.18 25.15
N TYR A 265 -4.40 14.09 25.49
CA TYR A 265 -3.36 14.54 24.58
C TYR A 265 -2.43 13.41 24.09
N LEU A 266 -2.05 12.48 24.96
CA LEU A 266 -1.22 11.33 24.57
C LEU A 266 -1.99 10.36 23.67
N LEU A 267 -3.28 10.16 23.92
CA LEU A 267 -4.15 9.31 23.10
C LEU A 267 -4.33 9.85 21.69
N PHE A 268 -4.31 11.18 21.53
CA PHE A 268 -4.28 11.81 20.22
C PHE A 268 -2.88 11.76 19.56
N LEU A 269 -1.82 12.07 20.31
CA LEU A 269 -0.49 12.26 19.74
C LEU A 269 0.21 10.96 19.34
N ILE A 270 0.07 9.89 20.13
CA ILE A 270 0.78 8.62 19.89
C ILE A 270 0.40 7.98 18.53
N PRO A 271 -0.88 7.83 18.15
CA PRO A 271 -1.24 7.32 16.83
C PRO A 271 -0.66 8.16 15.69
N ILE A 272 -0.68 9.50 15.83
CA ILE A 272 -0.12 10.42 14.84
C ILE A 272 1.38 10.23 14.71
N LEU A 273 2.10 10.20 15.84
CA LEU A 273 3.55 10.04 15.87
C LEU A 273 3.98 8.70 15.26
N ILE A 274 3.30 7.60 15.61
CA ILE A 274 3.56 6.28 15.03
C ILE A 274 3.30 6.29 13.52
N THR A 275 2.21 6.91 13.09
CA THR A 275 1.87 7.02 11.65
C THR A 275 2.91 7.82 10.89
N VAL A 276 3.31 8.99 11.40
CA VAL A 276 4.35 9.83 10.81
C VAL A 276 5.68 9.08 10.74
N LEU A 277 6.05 8.34 11.80
CA LEU A 277 7.27 7.54 11.83
C LEU A 277 7.25 6.43 10.77
N ILE A 278 6.13 5.71 10.61
CA ILE A 278 5.95 4.70 9.57
C ILE A 278 6.03 5.33 8.16
N LEU A 279 5.43 6.51 7.96
CA LEU A 279 5.49 7.23 6.68
C LEU A 279 6.91 7.66 6.34
N ILE A 280 7.63 8.27 7.28
CA ILE A 280 9.04 8.63 7.13
C ILE A 280 9.87 7.38 6.82
N GLY A 281 9.68 6.29 7.56
CA GLY A 281 10.33 5.01 7.31
C GLY A 281 10.08 4.49 5.89
N THR A 282 8.85 4.60 5.40
CA THR A 282 8.46 4.21 4.04
C THR A 282 9.15 5.05 2.97
N ILE A 283 9.23 6.37 3.18
CA ILE A 283 9.91 7.31 2.27
C ILE A 283 11.42 6.99 2.23
N LEU A 284 12.05 6.85 3.40
CA LEU A 284 13.48 6.52 3.52
C LEU A 284 13.80 5.17 2.87
N PHE A 285 12.97 4.15 3.10
CA PHE A 285 13.08 2.85 2.45
C PHE A 285 13.01 2.97 0.92
N THR A 286 12.07 3.76 0.41
CA THR A 286 11.87 3.97 -1.03
C THR A 286 13.04 4.73 -1.66
N ILE A 287 13.55 5.78 -1.01
CA ILE A 287 14.70 6.57 -1.48
C ILE A 287 15.97 5.74 -1.47
N LYS A 288 16.23 4.98 -0.41
CA LYS A 288 17.40 4.07 -0.32
C LYS A 288 17.33 2.98 -1.40
N GLY A 289 16.13 2.45 -1.66
CA GLY A 289 15.85 1.55 -2.79
C GLY A 289 16.08 2.18 -4.16
N ARG A 290 15.91 3.51 -4.31
CA ARG A 290 16.15 4.28 -5.54
C ARG A 290 17.61 4.69 -5.75
N LYS A 291 18.34 5.13 -4.72
CA LYS A 291 19.77 5.56 -4.84
C LYS A 291 20.70 4.44 -5.34
N THR A 292 20.29 3.18 -5.17
CA THR A 292 20.98 2.04 -5.80
C THR A 292 20.88 2.03 -7.34
N LYS A 293 20.04 2.88 -7.97
CA LYS A 293 20.01 3.09 -9.43
C LYS A 293 21.15 3.99 -9.95
N SER A 294 21.63 4.95 -9.17
CA SER A 294 22.52 6.00 -9.69
C SER A 294 24.00 5.67 -9.61
N TRP A 295 24.40 4.70 -8.77
CA TRP A 295 25.81 4.40 -8.52
C TRP A 295 26.47 3.43 -9.52
N VAL A 296 25.72 2.87 -10.47
CA VAL A 296 26.24 1.85 -11.42
C VAL A 296 26.14 2.33 -12.88
N GLY A 297 25.80 3.61 -13.11
CA GLY A 297 25.59 4.16 -14.46
C GLY A 297 26.67 5.11 -14.97
N TRP A 298 27.81 5.25 -14.28
CA TRP A 298 28.87 6.17 -14.71
C TRP A 298 30.25 5.78 -14.16
N LYS A 299 30.84 4.72 -14.71
CA LYS A 299 32.31 4.58 -14.75
C LYS A 299 32.68 4.19 -16.17
N GLY A 300 33.58 4.98 -16.74
CA GLY A 300 33.70 5.23 -18.17
C GLY A 300 34.15 4.03 -19.00
N THR A 301 33.68 4.00 -20.23
CA THR A 301 34.47 3.48 -21.33
C THR A 301 35.61 4.46 -21.60
N PRO A 302 36.90 4.06 -21.52
CA PRO A 302 37.97 4.87 -22.06
C PRO A 302 37.76 4.90 -23.58
N HIS A 303 37.50 6.07 -24.15
CA HIS A 303 37.71 6.27 -25.56
C HIS A 303 39.21 6.13 -25.81
N THR A 304 39.62 4.97 -26.32
CA THR A 304 40.90 4.81 -27.01
C THR A 304 40.88 5.73 -28.22
N ARG A 305 41.48 6.91 -28.06
CA ARG A 305 42.01 7.71 -29.17
C ARG A 305 43.26 7.02 -29.71
N ASN A 306 43.40 7.11 -31.03
CA ASN A 306 44.61 6.95 -31.86
C ASN A 306 44.95 5.53 -32.35
N LEU A 307 44.86 5.34 -33.67
CA LEU A 307 45.98 5.27 -34.65
C LEU A 307 45.32 5.04 -36.05
N PHE A 308 45.39 5.96 -37.03
CA PHE A 308 46.40 6.03 -38.12
C PHE A 308 46.88 4.62 -38.53
N PHE A 309 46.74 4.12 -39.76
CA PHE A 309 46.64 4.65 -41.13
C PHE A 309 45.60 3.85 -41.92
#